data_AF-X1L0C9-F1
#
_entry.id   AF-X1L0C9-F1
#
_cell.length_a   1.000
_cell.length_b   1.000
_cell.length_c   1.000
_cell.angle_alpha   90.00
_cell.angle_beta   90.00
_cell.angle_gamma   90.00
#
_symmetry.space_group_name_H-M   'P 1'
#
loop_
_entity.id
_entity.type
_entity.pdbx_description
1 polymer ?
#
loop_
_entity_poly.entity_id
_entity_poly.type
_entity_poly.pdbx_seq_one_letter_code
_entity_poly.pdbx_strand_id
1 'polypeptide(L)' 'MFWPFNIYRLMHPEERYVWIQARILHETNKAVLVDNGTKIWIPKSRIHGIKLRNNIFEIYVKESTVG' A
#
# COMPACT_ATOMS: atom_id res chain seq x y z
N MET A 1 12.97 -28.52 -8.65
CA MET A 1 13.57 -27.73 -7.56
C MET A 1 12.42 -27.04 -6.84
N PHE A 2 11.93 -27.65 -5.75
CA PHE A 2 10.74 -27.20 -5.02
C PHE A 2 11.05 -25.86 -4.34
N TRP A 3 10.40 -24.78 -4.76
CA TRP A 3 10.38 -23.53 -4.00
C TRP A 3 9.68 -23.82 -2.67
N PRO A 4 10.32 -23.63 -1.51
CA PRO A 4 9.61 -23.76 -0.25
C PRO A 4 8.66 -22.56 -0.18
N PHE A 5 7.35 -22.84 -0.25
CA PHE A 5 6.36 -21.89 0.20
C PHE A 5 6.73 -21.49 1.62
N ASN A 6 7.18 -20.25 1.79
CA ASN A 6 7.64 -19.76 3.08
C ASN A 6 6.43 -19.67 4.02
N ILE A 7 6.27 -20.67 4.90
CA ILE A 7 5.12 -20.83 5.80
C ILE A 7 4.94 -19.59 6.68
N TYR A 8 6.04 -18.96 7.11
CA TYR A 8 6.03 -17.69 7.85
C TYR A 8 5.25 -16.60 7.07
N ARG A 9 5.46 -16.56 5.75
CA ARG A 9 4.84 -15.61 4.81
C ARG A 9 3.36 -15.89 4.53
N LEU A 10 2.86 -17.07 4.92
CA LEU A 10 1.44 -17.45 4.91
C LEU A 10 0.80 -17.20 6.28
N MET A 11 1.55 -17.41 7.37
CA MET A 11 1.09 -17.18 8.76
C MET A 11 1.03 -15.70 9.13
N HIS A 12 1.82 -14.83 8.48
CA HIS A 12 1.86 -13.38 8.73
C HIS A 12 1.52 -12.53 7.48
N PRO A 13 0.28 -12.60 6.95
CA PRO A 13 -0.13 -11.78 5.81
C PRO A 13 -0.11 -10.26 6.13
N GLU A 14 -0.18 -9.89 7.41
CA GLU A 14 -0.20 -8.50 7.90
C GLU A 14 1.13 -7.74 7.73
N GLU A 15 2.22 -8.45 7.45
CA GLU A 15 3.55 -7.91 7.20
C GLU A 15 3.83 -7.70 5.71
N ARG A 16 2.85 -7.98 4.84
CA ARG A 16 2.98 -7.74 3.41
C ARG A 16 2.72 -6.28 3.09
N TYR A 17 3.66 -5.68 2.39
CA TYR A 17 3.56 -4.32 1.91
C TYR A 17 3.71 -4.31 0.39
N VAL A 18 2.85 -3.56 -0.26
CA VAL A 18 2.81 -3.41 -1.72
C VAL A 18 2.98 -1.94 -2.07
N TRP A 19 3.69 -1.70 -3.17
CA TRP A 19 3.73 -0.38 -3.79
C TRP A 19 2.52 -0.26 -4.71
N ILE A 20 1.64 0.70 -4.42
CA ILE A 20 0.53 1.05 -5.29
C ILE A 20 0.83 2.38 -5.97
N GLN A 21 0.58 2.46 -7.28
CA GLN A 21 0.58 3.74 -7.99
C GLN A 21 -0.77 4.38 -7.73
N ALA A 22 -0.83 5.61 -7.22
CA ALA A 22 -2.08 6.28 -6.97
C ALA A 22 -1.93 7.79 -7.09
N ARG A 23 -3.02 8.49 -7.39
CA ARG A 23 -3.07 9.95 -7.31
C ARG A 23 -3.60 10.36 -5.95
N ILE A 24 -2.85 11.20 -5.25
CA ILE A 24 -3.33 11.77 -3.98
C ILE A 24 -4.35 12.85 -4.31
N LEU A 25 -5.58 12.68 -3.83
CA LEU A 25 -6.68 13.62 -4.05
C LEU A 25 -6.87 14.57 -2.87
N HIS A 26 -6.75 14.04 -1.66
CA HIS A 26 -6.95 14.82 -0.44
C HIS A 26 -6.14 14.24 0.71
N GLU A 27 -5.66 15.11 1.60
CA GLU A 27 -4.93 14.72 2.80
C GLU A 27 -5.65 15.25 4.03
N THR A 28 -5.82 14.38 5.01
CA THR A 28 -6.28 14.75 6.36
C THR A 28 -5.16 14.48 7.37
N ASN A 29 -5.39 14.87 8.63
CA ASN A 29 -4.42 14.61 9.69
C ASN A 29 -4.13 13.09 9.85
N LYS A 30 -5.12 12.22 9.66
CA LYS A 30 -5.01 10.77 9.93
C LYS A 30 -4.95 9.87 8.69
N ALA A 31 -5.39 10.35 7.53
CA ALA A 31 -5.52 9.53 6.33
C ALA A 31 -5.32 10.34 5.04
N VAL A 32 -4.98 9.65 3.96
CA VAL A 32 -4.83 10.20 2.62
C VAL A 32 -5.87 9.54 1.72
N LEU A 33 -6.65 10.34 1.00
CA LEU A 33 -7.53 9.86 -0.06
C LEU A 33 -6.71 9.72 -1.34
N VAL A 34 -6.72 8.52 -1.90
CA VAL A 34 -5.98 8.20 -3.11
C VAL A 34 -6.91 7.63 -4.17
N ASP A 35 -6.54 7.83 -5.43
CA ASP A 35 -7.22 7.27 -6.59
C ASP A 35 -6.26 6.43 -7.42
N ASN A 36 -6.53 5.13 -7.49
CA ASN A 36 -5.84 4.16 -8.35
C ASN A 36 -6.84 3.45 -9.29
N GLY A 37 -7.84 4.19 -9.78
CA GLY A 37 -9.01 3.62 -10.47
C GLY A 37 -10.17 3.30 -9.52
N THR A 38 -9.94 3.37 -8.22
CA THR A 38 -10.96 3.40 -7.16
C THR A 38 -10.49 4.37 -6.09
N LYS A 39 -11.42 5.14 -5.52
CA LYS A 39 -11.16 6.11 -4.46
C LYS A 39 -11.08 5.38 -3.12
N ILE A 40 -9.92 5.40 -2.48
CA ILE A 40 -9.67 4.68 -1.23
C ILE A 40 -9.05 5.62 -0.21
N TRP A 41 -9.56 5.57 1.02
CA TRP A 41 -8.92 6.23 2.16
C TRP A 41 -7.87 5.32 2.78
N ILE A 42 -6.62 5.79 2.78
CA ILE A 42 -5.49 5.07 3.36
C ILE A 42 -5.04 5.78 4.64
N PRO A 43 -5.13 5.12 5.82
CA PRO A 43 -4.61 5.69 7.06
C PRO A 43 -3.10 5.92 6.98
N LYS A 44 -2.62 7.07 7.46
CA LYS A 44 -1.17 7.39 7.50
C LYS A 44 -0.38 6.36 8.31
N SER A 45 -0.98 5.77 9.34
CA SER A 45 -0.38 4.67 10.12
C SER A 45 -0.10 3.39 9.32
N ARG A 46 -0.73 3.25 8.14
CA ARG A 46 -0.51 2.12 7.22
C ARG A 46 0.35 2.49 6.02
N ILE A 47 0.76 3.75 5.89
CA ILE A 47 1.68 4.23 4.85
C ILE A 47 3.09 4.16 5.41
N HIS A 48 3.92 3.32 4.79
CA HIS A 48 5.32 3.14 5.18
C HIS A 48 6.27 4.03 4.37
N GLY A 49 5.83 4.49 3.20
CA GLY A 49 6.62 5.38 2.37
C GLY A 49 5.83 5.91 1.18
N ILE A 50 6.21 7.08 0.69
CA ILE A 50 5.66 7.70 -0.52
C ILE A 50 6.84 8.06 -1.40
N LYS A 51 6.75 7.72 -2.69
CA LYS A 51 7.73 8.10 -3.71
C LYS A 51 7.00 8.78 -4.86
N LEU A 52 7.65 9.73 -5.50
CA LEU A 52 7.19 10.32 -6.75
C LEU A 52 8.07 9.79 -7.88
N ARG A 53 7.47 9.11 -8.85
CA ARG A 53 8.17 8.56 -10.01
C ARG A 53 7.43 8.96 -11.28
N ASN A 54 8.11 9.65 -12.19
CA ASN A 54 7.53 10.13 -13.46
C ASN A 54 6.18 10.86 -13.27
N ASN A 55 6.09 11.74 -12.27
CA ASN A 55 4.87 12.50 -11.92
C ASN A 55 3.68 11.64 -11.43
N ILE A 56 3.93 10.37 -11.06
CA ILE A 56 2.96 9.45 -10.45
C ILE A 56 3.43 9.14 -9.03
N PHE A 57 2.52 9.20 -8.05
CA PHE A 57 2.87 8.81 -6.68
C PHE A 57 2.81 7.28 -6.53
N GLU A 58 3.85 6.71 -5.97
CA GLU A 58 3.92 5.33 -5.51
C GLU A 58 3.83 5.35 -3.98
N ILE A 59 2.83 4.67 -3.42
CA ILE A 59 2.57 4.63 -1.98
C ILE A 59 2.81 3.20 -1.50
N TYR A 60 3.67 3.05 -0.50
CA TYR A 60 3.97 1.77 0.12
C TYR A 60 3.01 1.52 1.28
N VAL A 61 2.10 0.58 1.10
CA VAL A 61 1.00 0.32 2.03
C VAL A 61 0.88 -1.17 2.34
N LYS A 62 0.30 -1.50 3.50
CA LYS A 62 -0.01 -2.89 3.83
C LYS A 62 -0.98 -3.50 2.83
N GLU A 63 -0.71 -4.71 2.35
CA GLU A 63 -1.54 -5.48 1.41
C GLU A 63 -2.98 -5.61 1.89
N SER A 64 -3.20 -5.76 3.21
CA SER A 64 -4.54 -5.78 3.84
C SER A 64 -5.35 -4.48 3.74
N THR A 65 -4.78 -3.42 3.14
CA THR A 65 -5.45 -2.14 2.90
C THR A 65 -5.98 -2.05 1.47
N VAL A 66 -5.56 -2.95 0.59
CA VAL A 66 -5.98 -3.06 -0.81
C VAL A 66 -6.87 -4.30 -0.92
N GLY A 67 -8.09 -4.18 -0.40
CA GLY A 67 -9.11 -5.23 -0.42
C GLY A 67 -10.29 -4.82 -1.29
#